data_AF-A0A8T4NLA0-F1
#
_entry.id   AF-A0A8T4NLA0-F1
#
_cell.length_a   1.000
_cell.length_b   1.000
_cell.length_c   1.000
_cell.angle_alpha   90.00
_cell.angle_beta   90.00
_cell.angle_gamma   90.00
#
_symmetry.space_group_name_H-M   'P 1'
#
loop_
_entity.id
_entity.type
_entity.pdbx_description
1 polymer ?
#
loop_
_entity_poly.entity_id
_entity_poly.type
_entity_poly.pdbx_seq_one_letter_code
_entity_poly.pdbx_strand_id
1 'polypeptide(L)'
;MVKYTERQEAIFKIIVLIVSGVILYVWMYLAAIIALINWIYTLINNKRSKDLAEFGEFWNTETYRYVRYISGVSNVRPFPFSPLQRISNFVNS
;
A
#
# COMPACT_ATOMS: atom_id res chain seq x y z
N MET A 1 -3.69 -1.04 -22.85
CA MET A 1 -2.95 -0.05 -22.04
C MET A 1 -2.51 1.08 -22.96
N VAL A 2 -2.95 2.31 -22.71
CA VAL A 2 -2.45 3.47 -23.46
C VAL A 2 -0.97 3.65 -23.11
N LYS A 3 -0.10 3.61 -24.10
CA LYS A 3 1.35 3.75 -23.91
C LYS A 3 1.68 5.24 -23.85
N TYR A 4 1.81 5.78 -22.64
CA TYR A 4 2.21 7.17 -22.43
C TYR A 4 3.68 7.37 -22.80
N THR A 5 4.01 8.57 -23.26
CA THR A 5 5.41 9.01 -23.33
C THR A 5 5.97 9.27 -21.93
N GLU A 6 7.28 9.18 -21.75
CA GLU A 6 7.94 9.44 -20.45
C GLU A 6 7.57 10.82 -19.86
N ARG A 7 7.43 11.84 -20.71
CA ARG A 7 6.99 13.18 -20.31
C ARG A 7 5.56 13.19 -19.77
N GLN A 8 4.65 12.47 -20.42
CA GLN A 8 3.26 12.38 -19.97
C GLN A 8 3.16 11.60 -18.67
N GLU A 9 3.93 10.52 -18.51
CA GLU A 9 3.94 9.73 -17.27
C GLU A 9 4.52 10.55 -16.11
N ALA A 10 5.57 11.34 -16.33
CA ALA A 10 6.11 12.27 -15.33
C ALA A 10 5.08 13.31 -14.85
N ILE A 11 4.25 13.84 -15.75
CA ILE A 11 3.15 14.75 -15.38
C ILE A 11 2.07 13.98 -14.61
N PHE A 12 1.73 12.77 -15.04
CA PHE A 12 0.74 11.93 -14.35
C PHE A 12 1.19 11.56 -12.92
N LYS A 13 2.49 11.43 -12.67
CA LYS A 13 3.04 11.24 -11.32
C LYS A 13 2.64 12.33 -10.34
N ILE A 14 2.45 13.56 -10.78
CA ILE A 14 1.96 14.65 -9.91
C ILE A 14 0.53 14.34 -9.43
N ILE A 15 -0.32 13.85 -10.33
CA ILE A 15 -1.71 13.47 -10.00
C ILE A 15 -1.70 12.30 -9.01
N VAL A 16 -0.88 11.27 -9.27
CA VAL A 16 -0.76 10.11 -8.38
C VAL A 16 -0.18 10.50 -7.03
N LEU A 17 0.82 11.40 -7.00
CA LEU A 17 1.42 11.91 -5.77
C LEU A 17 0.35 12.49 -4.85
N ILE A 18 -0.56 13.30 -5.41
CA ILE A 18 -1.62 13.94 -4.63
C ILE A 18 -2.68 12.92 -4.23
N VAL A 19 -3.27 12.19 -5.19
CA VAL A 19 -4.43 11.32 -4.90
C VAL A 19 -4.03 10.11 -4.07
N SER A 20 -3.05 9.33 -4.53
CA SER A 20 -2.61 8.14 -3.81
C SER A 20 -1.86 8.51 -2.53
N GLY A 21 -1.11 9.61 -2.53
CA GLY A 21 -0.42 10.09 -1.33
C GLY A 21 -1.40 10.45 -0.20
N VAL A 22 -2.48 11.18 -0.49
CA VAL A 22 -3.51 11.51 0.52
C VAL A 22 -4.19 10.24 1.03
N ILE A 23 -4.57 9.31 0.15
CA ILE A 23 -5.22 8.05 0.56
C ILE A 23 -4.30 7.24 1.47
N LEU A 24 -3.04 7.06 1.08
CA LEU A 24 -2.05 6.31 1.87
C LEU A 24 -1.73 6.98 3.19
N TYR A 25 -1.73 8.32 3.23
CA TYR A 25 -1.54 9.09 4.46
C TYR A 25 -2.67 8.86 5.46
N VAL A 26 -3.93 8.86 5.01
CA VAL A 26 -5.06 8.51 5.89
C VAL A 26 -4.97 7.05 6.34
N TRP A 27 -4.65 6.14 5.42
CA TRP A 27 -4.50 4.71 5.76
C TRP A 27 -3.34 4.45 6.71
N MET A 28 -2.28 5.27 6.71
CA MET A 28 -1.16 5.14 7.64
C MET A 28 -1.61 5.22 9.10
N TYR A 29 -2.51 6.15 9.43
CA TYR A 29 -3.06 6.26 10.79
C TYR A 29 -3.86 5.01 11.17
N LEU A 30 -4.68 4.49 10.24
CA LEU A 30 -5.42 3.25 10.45
C LEU A 30 -4.47 2.06 10.62
N ALA A 31 -3.43 1.97 9.78
CA ALA A 31 -2.42 0.92 9.84
C ALA A 31 -1.64 0.96 11.15
N ALA A 32 -1.31 2.14 11.66
CA ALA A 32 -0.64 2.30 12.96
C ALA A 32 -1.52 1.81 14.12
N ILE A 33 -2.80 2.18 14.13
CA ILE A 33 -3.77 1.71 15.14
C ILE A 33 -3.93 0.19 15.04
N ILE A 34 -4.10 -0.35 13.83
CA ILE A 34 -4.25 -1.79 13.59
C ILE A 34 -2.99 -2.55 14.02
N ALA A 35 -1.80 -2.03 13.74
CA ALA A 35 -0.55 -2.62 14.18
C ALA A 35 -0.44 -2.66 15.71
N LEU A 36 -0.82 -1.57 16.39
CA LEU A 36 -0.87 -1.52 17.84
C LEU A 36 -1.86 -2.55 18.42
N ILE A 37 -3.07 -2.63 17.86
CA ILE A 37 -4.08 -3.61 18.27
C ILE A 37 -3.58 -5.04 18.04
N ASN A 38 -3.00 -5.33 16.87
CA ASN A 38 -2.49 -6.66 16.54
C ASN A 38 -1.32 -7.06 17.45
N TRP A 39 -0.47 -6.10 17.84
CA TRP A 39 0.60 -6.31 18.80
C TRP A 39 0.05 -6.67 20.18
N ILE A 40 -0.90 -5.89 20.72
CA ILE A 40 -1.56 -6.18 22.01
C ILE A 40 -2.27 -7.55 21.95
N TYR A 41 -3.01 -7.81 20.87
CA TYR A 41 -3.72 -9.08 20.67
C TYR A 41 -2.76 -10.28 20.68
N THR A 42 -1.60 -10.14 20.04
CA THR A 42 -0.57 -11.18 19.98
C THR A 42 0.03 -11.45 21.35
N LEU A 43 0.28 -10.41 22.16
CA LEU A 43 0.79 -10.58 23.53
C LEU A 43 -0.17 -11.36 24.42
N ILE A 44 -1.48 -11.18 24.25
CA ILE A 44 -2.51 -11.82 25.09
C ILE A 44 -2.82 -13.24 24.59
N ASN A 45 -3.02 -13.41 23.28
CA ASN A 45 -3.51 -14.66 22.70
C ASN A 45 -2.41 -15.59 22.18
N ASN A 46 -1.14 -15.14 22.23
CA ASN A 46 0.02 -15.81 21.64
C ASN A 46 -0.19 -16.20 20.16
N LYS A 47 -1.07 -15.48 19.47
CA LYS A 47 -1.46 -15.68 18.07
C LYS A 47 -1.71 -14.33 17.45
N ARG A 48 -1.26 -14.18 16.21
CA ARG A 48 -1.51 -13.00 15.39
C ARG A 48 -2.93 -13.06 14.83
N SER A 49 -3.62 -11.93 14.79
CA SER A 49 -4.87 -11.85 14.03
C SER A 49 -4.57 -11.81 12.53
N LYS A 50 -5.10 -12.78 11.79
CA LYS A 50 -4.87 -12.91 10.34
C LYS A 50 -5.43 -11.71 9.60
N ASP A 51 -6.64 -11.28 9.93
CA ASP A 51 -7.31 -10.17 9.24
C ASP A 51 -6.56 -8.83 9.44
N LEU A 52 -6.09 -8.57 10.66
CA LEU A 52 -5.29 -7.38 10.97
C LEU A 52 -3.93 -7.40 10.26
N ALA A 53 -3.31 -8.58 10.16
CA ALA A 53 -2.08 -8.77 9.41
C ALA A 53 -2.30 -8.57 7.90
N GLU A 54 -3.40 -9.06 7.34
CA GLU A 54 -3.75 -8.88 5.94
C GLU A 54 -3.97 -7.41 5.59
N PHE A 55 -4.62 -6.63 6.46
CA PHE A 55 -4.75 -5.19 6.27
C PHE A 55 -3.36 -4.50 6.23
N GLY A 56 -2.49 -4.82 7.18
CA GLY A 56 -1.13 -4.27 7.21
C GLY A 56 -0.36 -4.59 5.94
N GLU A 57 -0.55 -5.79 5.38
CA GLU A 57 0.07 -6.19 4.12
C GLU A 57 -0.42 -5.39 2.91
N PHE A 58 -1.74 -5.14 2.82
CA PHE A 58 -2.30 -4.29 1.76
C PHE A 58 -1.69 -2.89 1.84
N TRP A 59 -1.64 -2.30 3.04
CA TRP A 59 -1.08 -0.96 3.22
C TRP A 59 0.42 -0.91 2.88
N ASN A 60 1.21 -1.88 3.33
CA ASN A 60 2.64 -1.97 3.00
C ASN A 60 2.87 -2.13 1.50
N THR A 61 2.10 -3.01 0.86
CA THR A 61 2.20 -3.25 -0.59
C THR A 61 1.89 -1.99 -1.39
N GLU A 62 0.78 -1.31 -1.09
CA GLU A 62 0.41 -0.10 -1.80
C GLU A 62 1.37 1.06 -1.53
N THR A 63 1.90 1.18 -0.31
CA THR A 63 2.94 2.15 0.02
C THR A 63 4.21 1.90 -0.80
N TYR A 64 4.66 0.66 -0.89
CA TYR A 64 5.81 0.29 -1.71
C TYR A 64 5.59 0.61 -3.20
N ARG A 65 4.41 0.24 -3.75
CA ARG A 65 4.05 0.52 -5.14
C ARG A 65 4.00 2.02 -5.42
N TYR A 66 3.44 2.80 -4.50
CA TYR A 66 3.37 4.26 -4.60
C TYR A 66 4.76 4.87 -4.66
N VAL A 67 5.65 4.52 -3.72
CA VAL A 67 7.03 5.04 -3.71
C VAL A 67 7.78 4.64 -4.97
N ARG A 68 7.65 3.39 -5.42
CA ARG A 68 8.26 2.89 -6.66
C ARG A 68 7.80 3.66 -7.90
N TYR A 69 6.52 4.01 -7.94
CA TYR A 69 5.93 4.76 -9.04
C TYR A 69 6.44 6.21 -9.08
N ILE A 70 6.36 6.91 -7.95
CA ILE A 70 6.76 8.32 -7.82
C ILE A 70 8.26 8.50 -8.03
N SER A 71 9.10 7.59 -7.50
CA SER A 71 10.55 7.63 -7.67
C SER A 71 11.04 7.28 -9.08
N GLY A 72 10.16 6.79 -9.97
CA GLY A 72 10.54 6.40 -11.33
C GLY A 72 11.19 5.04 -11.46
N VAL A 73 11.15 4.22 -10.41
CA VAL A 73 11.58 2.82 -10.46
C VAL A 73 10.58 1.94 -11.24
N SER A 74 9.33 2.39 -11.42
CA SER A 74 8.31 1.71 -12.24
C SER A 74 7.25 2.68 -12.74
N ASN A 75 6.58 2.30 -13.84
CA ASN A 75 5.39 2.98 -14.36
C ASN A 75 4.08 2.22 -14.03
N VAL A 76 4.15 1.25 -13.11
CA VAL A 76 2.95 0.57 -12.57
C VAL A 76 2.33 1.46 -11.50
N ARG A 77 1.11 1.93 -11.75
CA ARG A 77 0.40 2.87 -10.88
C ARG A 77 -0.12 2.17 -9.61
N PRO A 78 -0.15 2.85 -8.45
CA PRO A 78 -0.76 2.35 -7.23
C PRO A 78 -2.29 2.56 -7.23
N PHE A 79 -2.99 2.05 -6.21
CA PHE A 79 -4.38 2.41 -5.94
C PHE A 79 -4.55 3.94 -5.80
N PRO A 80 -5.63 4.56 -6.32
CA PRO A 80 -6.83 3.94 -6.92
C PRO A 80 -6.75 3.72 -8.44
N PHE A 81 -5.61 4.01 -9.06
CA PHE A 81 -5.43 3.91 -10.52
C PHE A 81 -5.17 2.48 -10.99
N SER A 82 -5.01 1.54 -10.06
CA SER A 82 -4.89 0.12 -10.30
C SER A 82 -5.46 -0.65 -9.10
N PRO A 83 -5.89 -1.91 -9.27
CA PRO A 83 -6.38 -2.72 -8.17
C PRO A 83 -5.36 -2.84 -7.04
N LEU A 84 -5.86 -2.99 -5.82
CA LEU A 84 -5.06 -3.33 -4.64
C LEU A 84 -4.33 -4.65 -4.88
N GLN A 85 -3.08 -4.73 -4.45
CA GLN A 85 -2.26 -5.93 -4.55
C GLN A 85 -1.68 -6.31 -3.19
N ARG A 86 -1.18 -7.54 -3.11
CA ARG A 86 -0.36 -8.03 -1.99
C ARG A 86 0.93 -8.59 -2.55
N ILE A 87 2.05 -8.25 -1.92
CA ILE A 87 3.37 -8.75 -2.35
C ILE A 87 3.63 -10.13 -1.74
N SER A 88 3.17 -10.36 -0.51
CA SER A 88 3.34 -11.64 0.17
C SER A 88 2.16 -12.60 -0.04
N ASN A 89 2.49 -13.88 0.03
CA ASN A 89 1.52 -14.97 0.12
C ASN A 89 1.37 -15.36 1.61
N PHE A 90 0.52 -14.68 2.38
CA PHE A 90 0.16 -15.10 3.77
C PHE A 90 -0.67 -16.39 3.84
N VAL A 91 -0.63 -17.23 2.80
CA VAL A 91 -1.22 -18.56 2.80
C VAL A 91 -0.27 -19.45 3.62
N ASN A 92 -0.68 -19.77 4.85
CA ASN A 92 -0.07 -20.74 5.80
C ASN A 92 0.86 -20.19 6.89
N SER A 93 0.35 -19.32 7.78
CA SER A 93 0.93 -19.13 9.13
C SER A 93 -0.15 -19.14 10.19
#